data_AF-A0A7S2EB30-F1
#
_entry.id   AF-A0A7S2EB30-F1
#
_cell.length_a   1.000
_cell.length_b   1.000
_cell.length_c   1.000
_cell.angle_alpha   90.00
_cell.angle_beta   90.00
_cell.angle_gamma   90.00
#
_symmetry.space_group_name_H-M   'P 1'
#
loop_
_entity.id
_entity.type
_entity.pdbx_description
1 polymer ?
#
loop_
_entity_poly.entity_id
_entity_poly.type
_entity_poly.pdbx_seq_one_letter_code
_entity_poly.pdbx_strand_id
1 'polypeptide(L)'
;MNRNNNTQDKLKELERVSQSPYELALCRMEYLDDTTTNTSTPEHDAKGGLGLAKDLVDTLEKATDSWQEQQQQHVTETTEQEQTTSSKELLQILTILENVHAADTDCVLSEEVSRHDGFLRCLNSCQEEGKCDNDKAIQTLAGHVEATYNTDDGIDTNSALPVFTRSELQSRLPLVFELPQDKLPQEEEEEELKVLIHLPTDDETEQHDTGFVMWPSAVALSRWITKNPSVVLNAGAACNATNGGVGGGILELGAGCGLVGLTAATLLRQQLELTTQEEEEEKQHDGESYEGGTLFLTDYNPTCLENLIRNIRLNDLGNKTESGRTTSPTVVVGLDFFDQLPEEEAAALQLEVFNNNQNLSSEDQYWLDMDGTQRPQVSLILASDVMAYSNDADLVANTIMTALVEGGRAILVSPSIGRFG
;
A
#
# COMPACT_ATOMS: atom_id res chain seq x y z
N MET A 1 10.68 -3.10 -21.52
CA MET A 1 12.02 -2.60 -21.14
C MET A 1 13.10 -3.05 -22.14
N ASN A 2 14.03 -2.17 -22.53
CA ASN A 2 15.13 -2.49 -23.46
C ASN A 2 16.28 -3.19 -22.69
N ARG A 3 16.35 -4.52 -22.69
CA ARG A 3 17.21 -5.32 -21.78
C ARG A 3 18.72 -5.34 -22.10
N ASN A 4 19.19 -4.55 -23.07
CA ASN A 4 20.63 -4.37 -23.35
C ASN A 4 21.26 -3.22 -22.55
N ASN A 5 20.60 -2.77 -21.48
CA ASN A 5 21.05 -1.64 -20.68
C ASN A 5 22.23 -2.02 -19.79
N ASN A 6 23.11 -1.03 -19.61
CA ASN A 6 24.18 -0.98 -18.62
C ASN A 6 23.65 -1.42 -17.24
N THR A 7 24.36 -2.30 -16.52
CA THR A 7 24.01 -2.78 -15.16
C THR A 7 23.60 -1.62 -14.24
N GLN A 8 24.30 -0.49 -14.35
CA GLN A 8 24.04 0.70 -13.55
C GLN A 8 22.66 1.33 -13.82
N ASP A 9 22.17 1.30 -15.07
CA ASP A 9 20.85 1.84 -15.40
C ASP A 9 19.75 0.92 -14.89
N LYS A 10 19.97 -0.40 -14.94
CA LYS A 10 19.07 -1.38 -14.32
C LYS A 10 18.99 -1.21 -12.80
N LEU A 11 20.13 -1.03 -12.13
CA LEU A 11 20.17 -0.80 -10.68
C LEU A 11 19.44 0.49 -10.29
N LYS A 12 19.59 1.58 -11.05
CA LYS A 12 18.86 2.83 -10.80
C LYS A 12 17.34 2.65 -10.92
N GLU A 13 16.90 1.89 -11.92
CA GLU A 13 15.48 1.61 -12.08
C GLU A 13 14.93 0.73 -10.95
N LEU A 14 15.68 -0.32 -10.56
CA LEU A 14 15.32 -1.17 -9.42
C LEU A 14 15.29 -0.40 -8.11
N GLU A 15 16.24 0.51 -7.89
CA GLU A 15 16.28 1.40 -6.74
C GLU A 15 15.04 2.29 -6.70
N ARG A 16 14.72 2.92 -7.82
CA ARG A 16 13.53 3.78 -7.96
C ARG A 16 12.24 3.01 -7.61
N VAL A 17 12.00 1.87 -8.27
CA VAL A 17 10.76 1.11 -8.04
C VAL A 17 10.71 0.48 -6.65
N SER A 18 11.84 0.14 -6.02
CA SER A 18 11.86 -0.43 -4.67
C SER A 18 11.43 0.56 -3.57
N GLN A 19 11.35 1.86 -3.87
CA GLN A 19 10.91 2.90 -2.93
C GLN A 19 9.37 3.03 -2.86
N SER A 20 8.66 2.40 -3.80
CA SER A 20 7.21 2.45 -3.93
C SER A 20 6.66 1.02 -4.05
N PRO A 21 5.91 0.50 -3.05
CA PRO A 21 5.18 -0.76 -3.18
C PRO A 21 4.34 -0.83 -4.46
N TYR A 22 3.73 0.29 -4.85
CA TYR A 22 2.91 0.41 -6.05
C TYR A 22 3.73 0.16 -7.32
N GLU A 23 4.85 0.87 -7.49
CA GLU A 23 5.72 0.72 -8.65
C GLU A 23 6.39 -0.65 -8.69
N LEU A 24 6.78 -1.18 -7.54
CA LEU A 24 7.37 -2.50 -7.41
C LEU A 24 6.39 -3.59 -7.89
N ALA A 25 5.13 -3.51 -7.46
CA ALA A 25 4.09 -4.44 -7.88
C ALA A 25 3.82 -4.37 -9.39
N LEU A 26 3.71 -3.16 -9.97
CA LEU A 26 3.56 -2.98 -11.41
C LEU A 26 4.76 -3.51 -12.19
N CYS A 27 5.97 -3.22 -11.73
CA CYS A 27 7.21 -3.75 -12.32
C CYS A 27 7.19 -5.29 -12.32
N ARG A 28 6.79 -5.92 -11.21
CA ARG A 28 6.68 -7.37 -11.10
C ARG A 28 5.66 -7.96 -12.09
N MET A 29 4.51 -7.29 -12.30
CA MET A 29 3.53 -7.70 -13.31
C MET A 29 4.12 -7.65 -14.72
N GLU A 30 4.80 -6.56 -15.09
CA GLU A 30 5.45 -6.43 -16.40
C GLU A 30 6.50 -7.53 -16.64
N TYR A 31 7.28 -7.85 -15.60
CA TYR A 31 8.27 -8.92 -15.62
C TYR A 31 7.65 -10.30 -15.88
N LEU A 32 6.47 -10.55 -15.32
CA LEU A 32 5.75 -11.80 -15.52
C LEU A 32 5.05 -11.83 -16.89
N ASP A 33 4.50 -10.73 -17.38
CA ASP A 33 3.79 -10.68 -18.67
C ASP A 33 4.72 -10.73 -19.90
N ASP A 34 6.01 -10.45 -19.74
CA ASP A 34 6.97 -10.52 -20.84
C ASP A 34 7.17 -11.96 -21.34
N THR A 35 6.35 -12.35 -22.32
CA THR A 35 6.42 -13.65 -23.01
C THR A 35 7.67 -13.78 -23.90
N THR A 36 8.36 -12.68 -24.20
CA THR A 36 9.50 -12.71 -25.15
C THR A 36 10.75 -13.33 -24.55
N THR A 37 10.83 -13.42 -23.21
CA THR A 37 11.93 -14.10 -22.51
C THR A 37 11.72 -15.59 -22.29
N ASN A 38 10.55 -16.13 -22.62
CA ASN A 38 10.17 -17.52 -22.34
C ASN A 38 10.39 -18.47 -23.52
N THR A 39 11.50 -18.33 -24.25
CA THR A 39 11.94 -19.39 -25.17
C THR A 39 12.78 -20.45 -24.47
N SER A 40 12.99 -20.37 -23.15
CA SER A 40 13.60 -21.45 -22.38
C SER A 40 12.66 -22.67 -22.40
N THR A 41 13.23 -23.82 -22.76
CA THR A 41 12.55 -25.10 -22.64
C THR A 41 12.18 -25.34 -21.17
N PRO A 42 11.04 -26.00 -20.85
CA PRO A 42 10.55 -26.22 -19.48
C PRO A 42 11.57 -26.83 -18.50
N GLU A 43 12.60 -27.51 -18.98
CA GLU A 43 13.68 -28.08 -18.16
C GLU A 43 14.64 -27.03 -17.57
N HIS A 44 14.73 -25.82 -18.15
CA HIS A 44 15.57 -24.74 -17.64
C HIS A 44 14.89 -23.91 -16.54
N ASP A 45 13.56 -23.92 -16.50
CA ASP A 45 12.78 -23.15 -15.52
C ASP A 45 12.85 -23.78 -14.11
N ALA A 46 13.16 -25.08 -14.01
CA ALA A 46 13.18 -25.81 -12.75
C ALA A 46 14.33 -25.43 -11.79
N LYS A 47 15.31 -24.63 -12.22
CA LYS A 47 16.49 -24.26 -11.40
C LYS A 47 16.81 -22.76 -11.37
N GLY A 48 16.21 -21.96 -12.25
CA GLY A 48 16.65 -20.57 -12.45
C GLY A 48 15.78 -19.50 -11.80
N GLY A 49 14.62 -19.86 -11.24
CA GLY A 49 13.58 -18.90 -10.91
C GLY A 49 13.05 -18.12 -12.12
N LEU A 50 12.06 -17.27 -11.90
CA LEU A 50 11.42 -16.44 -12.93
C LEU A 50 11.22 -15.00 -12.42
N GLY A 51 10.85 -14.09 -13.32
CA GLY A 51 10.39 -12.75 -12.96
C GLY A 51 11.45 -11.85 -12.35
N LEU A 52 10.98 -10.90 -11.54
CA LEU A 52 11.80 -9.86 -10.92
C LEU A 52 12.79 -10.42 -9.87
N ALA A 53 12.38 -11.44 -9.10
CA ALA A 53 13.23 -12.07 -8.10
C ALA A 53 14.52 -12.66 -8.71
N LYS A 54 14.39 -13.39 -9.82
CA LYS A 54 15.55 -13.89 -10.57
C LYS A 54 16.46 -12.74 -10.99
N ASP A 55 15.88 -11.67 -11.52
CA ASP A 55 16.63 -10.53 -12.02
C ASP A 55 17.38 -9.78 -10.90
N LEU A 56 16.83 -9.74 -9.69
CA LEU A 56 17.47 -9.22 -8.48
C LEU A 56 18.64 -10.12 -8.05
N VAL A 57 18.43 -11.43 -7.97
CA VAL A 57 19.46 -12.39 -7.53
C VAL A 57 20.59 -12.51 -8.55
N ASP A 58 20.31 -12.54 -9.86
CA ASP A 58 21.33 -12.48 -10.91
C ASP A 58 22.18 -11.21 -10.82
N THR A 59 21.57 -10.08 -10.42
CA THR A 59 22.28 -8.80 -10.26
C THR A 59 23.14 -8.81 -9.00
N LEU A 60 22.62 -9.37 -7.91
CA LEU A 60 23.37 -9.62 -6.68
C LEU A 60 24.58 -10.52 -6.94
N GLU A 61 24.40 -11.65 -7.62
CA GLU A 61 25.47 -12.58 -7.98
C GLU A 61 26.59 -11.88 -8.76
N LYS A 62 26.25 -11.13 -9.81
CA LYS A 62 27.24 -10.40 -10.62
C LYS A 62 27.97 -9.33 -9.80
N ALA A 63 27.26 -8.61 -8.93
CA ALA A 63 27.85 -7.59 -8.08
C ALA A 63 28.79 -8.21 -7.03
N THR A 64 28.40 -9.34 -6.42
CA THR A 64 29.21 -10.12 -5.49
C THR A 64 30.47 -10.66 -6.17
N ASP A 65 30.33 -11.31 -7.33
CA ASP A 65 31.46 -11.85 -8.09
C ASP A 65 32.45 -10.74 -8.48
N SER A 66 31.95 -9.62 -9.01
CA SER A 66 32.78 -8.47 -9.39
C SER A 66 33.53 -7.88 -8.19
N TRP A 67 32.86 -7.77 -7.04
CA TRP A 67 33.48 -7.32 -5.80
C TRP A 67 34.55 -8.30 -5.32
N GLN A 68 34.28 -9.61 -5.32
CA GLN A 68 35.24 -10.64 -4.91
C GLN A 68 36.48 -10.71 -5.83
N GLU A 69 36.28 -10.62 -7.15
CA GLU A 69 37.39 -10.59 -8.12
C GLU A 69 38.32 -9.40 -7.84
N GLN A 70 37.76 -8.23 -7.50
CA GLN A 70 38.55 -7.06 -7.15
C GLN A 70 39.28 -7.21 -5.80
N GLN A 71 38.67 -7.88 -4.81
CA GLN A 71 39.35 -8.20 -3.54
C GLN A 71 40.55 -9.13 -3.76
N GLN A 72 40.46 -10.07 -4.70
CA GLN A 72 41.57 -10.95 -5.07
C GLN A 72 42.66 -10.21 -5.86
N GLN A 73 42.29 -9.25 -6.73
CA GLN A 73 43.22 -8.48 -7.55
C GLN A 73 44.00 -7.40 -6.78
N HIS A 74 43.54 -7.00 -5.58
CA HIS A 74 44.21 -6.02 -4.71
C HIS A 74 45.64 -6.41 -4.29
N VAL A 75 46.05 -7.65 -4.58
CA VAL A 75 47.44 -8.11 -4.44
C VAL A 75 48.36 -7.54 -5.56
N THR A 76 47.82 -6.92 -6.61
CA THR A 76 48.55 -6.73 -7.89
C THR A 76 48.29 -5.42 -8.67
N GLU A 77 47.96 -4.28 -8.03
CA GLU A 77 47.89 -2.93 -8.66
C GLU A 77 46.55 -2.53 -9.34
N THR A 78 45.39 -2.80 -8.74
CA THR A 78 44.11 -2.21 -9.19
C THR A 78 44.01 -0.72 -8.81
N THR A 79 43.46 0.11 -9.71
CA THR A 79 43.20 1.54 -9.41
C THR A 79 42.04 1.72 -8.43
N GLU A 80 42.17 2.64 -7.45
CA GLU A 80 41.14 2.95 -6.43
C GLU A 80 39.74 3.22 -7.01
N GLN A 81 39.66 3.74 -8.24
CA GLN A 81 38.41 4.07 -8.92
C GLN A 81 37.57 2.84 -9.33
N GLU A 82 38.18 1.71 -9.68
CA GLU A 82 37.43 0.49 -10.04
C GLU A 82 36.87 -0.19 -8.80
N GLN A 83 37.63 -0.18 -7.69
CA GLN A 83 37.20 -0.73 -6.40
C GLN A 83 35.96 -0.03 -5.84
N THR A 84 35.89 1.30 -6.03
CA THR A 84 34.74 2.09 -5.59
C THR A 84 33.47 1.82 -6.40
N THR A 85 33.60 1.33 -7.64
CA THR A 85 32.44 1.08 -8.50
C THR A 85 31.73 -0.22 -8.12
N SER A 86 32.44 -1.35 -8.01
CA SER A 86 31.81 -2.64 -7.66
C SER A 86 31.20 -2.63 -6.24
N SER A 87 31.89 -2.02 -5.28
CA SER A 87 31.42 -1.90 -3.90
C SER A 87 30.13 -1.07 -3.85
N LYS A 88 30.03 -0.04 -4.68
CA LYS A 88 28.83 0.79 -4.79
C LYS A 88 27.66 0.02 -5.42
N GLU A 89 27.91 -0.74 -6.48
CA GLU A 89 26.88 -1.59 -7.09
C GLU A 89 26.35 -2.65 -6.11
N LEU A 90 27.24 -3.29 -5.35
CA LEU A 90 26.88 -4.29 -4.34
C LEU A 90 26.08 -3.67 -3.18
N LEU A 91 26.51 -2.50 -2.67
CA LEU A 91 25.73 -1.77 -1.67
C LEU A 91 24.36 -1.38 -2.21
N GLN A 92 24.27 -0.91 -3.46
CA GLN A 92 23.02 -0.50 -4.08
C GLN A 92 22.03 -1.67 -4.19
N ILE A 93 22.46 -2.86 -4.66
CA ILE A 93 21.57 -4.03 -4.74
C ILE A 93 21.16 -4.56 -3.36
N LEU A 94 22.05 -4.49 -2.36
CA LEU A 94 21.70 -4.87 -0.99
C LEU A 94 20.67 -3.91 -0.38
N THR A 95 20.79 -2.60 -0.62
CA THR A 95 19.78 -1.62 -0.20
C THR A 95 18.44 -1.83 -0.92
N ILE A 96 18.45 -2.18 -2.21
CA ILE A 96 17.23 -2.56 -2.92
C ILE A 96 16.56 -3.78 -2.25
N LEU A 97 17.33 -4.81 -1.89
CA LEU A 97 16.81 -6.02 -1.26
C LEU A 97 16.27 -5.76 0.16
N GLU A 98 16.93 -4.86 0.91
CA GLU A 98 16.43 -4.35 2.18
C GLU A 98 15.10 -3.62 2.00
N ASN A 99 14.99 -2.73 1.01
CA ASN A 99 13.76 -2.00 0.70
C ASN A 99 12.60 -2.92 0.27
N VAL A 100 12.88 -3.94 -0.55
CA VAL A 100 11.89 -4.95 -1.00
C VAL A 100 11.29 -5.73 0.16
N HIS A 101 12.06 -5.92 1.23
CA HIS A 101 11.63 -6.65 2.41
C HIS A 101 11.15 -5.74 3.54
N ALA A 102 11.51 -4.44 3.51
CA ALA A 102 11.12 -3.49 4.53
C ALA A 102 9.60 -3.54 4.77
N ALA A 103 9.26 -3.81 6.04
CA ALA A 103 7.95 -4.24 6.56
C ALA A 103 6.77 -3.88 5.65
N ASP A 104 6.42 -4.83 4.77
CA ASP A 104 5.19 -4.89 4.00
C ASP A 104 5.17 -4.17 2.63
N THR A 105 6.31 -4.07 1.93
CA THR A 105 6.37 -3.63 0.51
C THR A 105 5.84 -4.70 -0.44
N ASP A 106 6.44 -5.90 -0.46
CA ASP A 106 5.93 -7.09 -1.18
C ASP A 106 6.49 -8.37 -0.53
N CYS A 107 5.70 -8.95 0.39
CA CYS A 107 6.08 -10.18 1.10
C CYS A 107 6.28 -11.36 0.14
N VAL A 108 5.56 -11.39 -0.99
CA VAL A 108 5.68 -12.47 -1.97
C VAL A 108 6.99 -12.34 -2.73
N LEU A 109 7.37 -11.14 -3.15
CA LEU A 109 8.67 -10.93 -3.82
C LEU A 109 9.83 -11.25 -2.87
N SER A 110 9.71 -10.89 -1.59
CA SER A 110 10.71 -11.27 -0.57
C SER A 110 10.85 -12.79 -0.46
N GLU A 111 9.72 -13.50 -0.42
CA GLU A 111 9.69 -14.97 -0.40
C GLU A 111 10.26 -15.58 -1.69
N GLU A 112 10.01 -14.99 -2.85
CA GLU A 112 10.60 -15.43 -4.12
C GLU A 112 12.11 -15.31 -4.14
N VAL A 113 12.64 -14.18 -3.65
CA VAL A 113 14.08 -13.91 -3.56
C VAL A 113 14.74 -14.89 -2.60
N SER A 114 14.13 -15.17 -1.44
CA SER A 114 14.70 -16.08 -0.43
C SER A 114 14.81 -17.53 -0.91
N ARG A 115 13.90 -17.97 -1.78
CA ARG A 115 13.87 -19.32 -2.36
C ARG A 115 14.86 -19.54 -3.50
N HIS A 116 15.57 -18.51 -3.94
CA HIS A 116 16.50 -18.61 -5.07
C HIS A 116 17.87 -19.17 -4.64
N ASP A 117 18.37 -20.19 -5.34
CA ASP A 117 19.61 -20.93 -5.02
C ASP A 117 20.86 -20.02 -4.88
N GLY A 118 20.85 -18.85 -5.53
CA GLY A 118 21.96 -17.89 -5.50
C GLY A 118 21.98 -16.96 -4.28
N PHE A 119 20.82 -16.68 -3.70
CA PHE A 119 20.64 -15.57 -2.75
C PHE A 119 21.47 -15.74 -1.48
N LEU A 120 21.25 -16.83 -0.73
CA LEU A 120 21.98 -17.09 0.52
C LEU A 120 23.48 -17.25 0.29
N ARG A 121 23.89 -17.85 -0.83
CA ARG A 121 25.31 -17.99 -1.18
C ARG A 121 25.97 -16.62 -1.34
N CYS A 122 25.32 -15.68 -2.00
CA CYS A 122 25.84 -14.31 -2.17
C CYS A 122 25.93 -13.58 -0.83
N LEU A 123 24.90 -13.67 0.02
CA LEU A 123 24.94 -13.01 1.33
C LEU A 123 26.06 -13.56 2.21
N ASN A 124 26.22 -14.89 2.28
CA ASN A 124 27.33 -15.52 3.00
C ASN A 124 28.70 -15.08 2.45
N SER A 125 28.83 -14.97 1.13
CA SER A 125 30.04 -14.50 0.45
C SER A 125 30.39 -13.05 0.82
N CYS A 126 29.38 -12.19 0.99
CA CYS A 126 29.55 -10.80 1.42
C CYS A 126 29.95 -10.66 2.90
N GLN A 127 29.69 -11.70 3.72
CA GLN A 127 29.98 -11.69 5.16
C GLN A 127 31.36 -12.22 5.53
N GLU A 128 32.09 -12.85 4.59
CA GLU A 128 33.46 -13.30 4.84
C GLU A 128 34.36 -12.11 5.27
N GLU A 129 35.29 -12.34 6.20
CA GLU A 129 36.11 -11.28 6.82
C GLU A 129 36.91 -10.45 5.79
N GLY A 130 36.40 -9.25 5.48
CA GLY A 130 37.05 -8.24 4.66
C GLY A 130 38.11 -7.43 5.40
N LYS A 131 38.98 -6.76 4.63
CA LYS A 131 40.14 -6.01 5.14
C LYS A 131 39.95 -4.49 5.11
N CYS A 132 38.92 -3.95 4.45
CA CYS A 132 38.68 -2.52 4.31
C CYS A 132 37.39 -2.04 4.99
N ASP A 133 37.25 -0.73 5.22
CA ASP A 133 36.06 -0.17 5.89
C ASP A 133 34.79 -0.24 5.05
N ASN A 134 34.88 -0.19 3.71
CA ASN A 134 33.73 -0.42 2.83
C ASN A 134 33.21 -1.86 2.95
N ASP A 135 34.10 -2.82 3.20
CA ASP A 135 33.71 -4.21 3.44
C ASP A 135 32.83 -4.31 4.69
N LYS A 136 33.06 -3.49 5.73
CA LYS A 136 32.22 -3.49 6.94
C LYS A 136 30.80 -3.02 6.65
N ALA A 137 30.62 -2.03 5.78
CA ALA A 137 29.29 -1.55 5.40
C ALA A 137 28.53 -2.65 4.62
N ILE A 138 29.20 -3.29 3.65
CA ILE A 138 28.66 -4.41 2.89
C ILE A 138 28.30 -5.58 3.81
N GLN A 139 29.20 -5.99 4.70
CA GLN A 139 28.97 -7.06 5.68
C GLN A 139 27.80 -6.75 6.61
N THR A 140 27.73 -5.53 7.13
CA THR A 140 26.65 -5.09 8.04
C THR A 140 25.31 -5.15 7.32
N LEU A 141 25.25 -4.62 6.09
CA LEU A 141 24.01 -4.60 5.30
C LEU A 141 23.62 -6.01 4.83
N ALA A 142 24.56 -6.82 4.38
CA ALA A 142 24.31 -8.21 4.01
C ALA A 142 23.84 -9.05 5.21
N GLY A 143 24.41 -8.83 6.39
CA GLY A 143 23.95 -9.44 7.64
C GLY A 143 22.56 -8.96 8.05
N HIS A 144 22.24 -7.69 7.82
CA HIS A 144 20.89 -7.18 8.01
C HIS A 144 19.91 -7.88 7.07
N VAL A 145 20.17 -7.85 5.75
CA VAL A 145 19.32 -8.48 4.73
C VAL A 145 19.13 -9.97 5.03
N GLU A 146 20.19 -10.71 5.37
CA GLU A 146 20.06 -12.12 5.74
C GLU A 146 19.16 -12.29 6.99
N ALA A 147 19.36 -11.46 8.01
CA ALA A 147 18.58 -11.57 9.24
C ALA A 147 17.08 -11.35 8.96
N THR A 148 16.71 -10.32 8.20
CA THR A 148 15.30 -10.01 7.93
C THR A 148 14.63 -11.10 7.09
N TYR A 149 15.32 -11.62 6.06
CA TYR A 149 14.79 -12.71 5.24
C TYR A 149 14.72 -14.07 5.98
N ASN A 150 15.45 -14.25 7.09
CA ASN A 150 15.45 -15.47 7.89
C ASN A 150 14.45 -15.42 9.07
N THR A 151 13.99 -14.24 9.50
CA THR A 151 13.18 -14.11 10.72
C THR A 151 11.71 -14.52 10.58
N ASP A 152 11.18 -14.64 9.35
CA ASP A 152 9.74 -14.42 9.18
C ASP A 152 8.81 -15.61 9.41
N ASP A 153 9.24 -16.89 9.37
CA ASP A 153 8.23 -17.97 9.51
C ASP A 153 8.70 -19.29 10.13
N GLY A 154 9.89 -19.35 10.73
CA GLY A 154 10.41 -20.63 11.23
C GLY A 154 10.54 -21.69 10.11
N ILE A 155 10.53 -21.25 8.86
CA ILE A 155 10.88 -22.06 7.70
C ILE A 155 12.35 -22.43 7.91
N ASP A 156 12.59 -23.72 8.11
CA ASP A 156 13.94 -24.26 8.18
C ASP A 156 14.62 -23.96 6.84
N THR A 157 15.45 -22.92 6.80
CA THR A 157 16.17 -22.47 5.60
C THR A 157 17.11 -23.55 5.05
N ASN A 158 17.35 -24.62 5.80
CA ASN A 158 18.06 -25.81 5.33
C ASN A 158 17.19 -26.74 4.44
N SER A 159 15.88 -26.58 4.47
CA SER A 159 14.94 -27.20 3.55
C SER A 159 14.77 -26.27 2.36
N ALA A 160 15.56 -26.47 1.31
CA ALA A 160 15.42 -25.75 0.04
C ALA A 160 13.98 -25.91 -0.49
N LEU A 161 13.14 -24.92 -0.22
CA LEU A 161 11.79 -24.87 -0.76
C LEU A 161 11.92 -24.67 -2.28
N PRO A 162 11.07 -25.34 -3.07
CA PRO A 162 11.09 -25.13 -4.50
C PRO A 162 10.74 -23.68 -4.83
N VAL A 163 11.41 -23.13 -5.85
CA VAL A 163 11.05 -21.84 -6.42
C VAL A 163 9.62 -21.92 -6.97
N PHE A 164 8.87 -20.83 -6.82
CA PHE A 164 7.51 -20.75 -7.34
C PHE A 164 7.44 -20.95 -8.85
N THR A 165 6.42 -21.69 -9.28
CA THR A 165 6.03 -21.78 -10.67
C THR A 165 5.43 -20.45 -11.14
N ARG A 166 5.49 -20.18 -12.45
CA ARG A 166 4.87 -18.99 -13.04
C ARG A 166 3.38 -18.83 -12.68
N SER A 167 2.65 -19.95 -12.60
CA SER A 167 1.22 -19.92 -12.25
C SER A 167 1.01 -19.49 -10.80
N GLU A 168 1.85 -19.96 -9.87
CA GLU A 168 1.80 -19.55 -8.46
C GLU A 168 2.15 -18.06 -8.31
N LEU A 169 3.16 -17.59 -9.06
CA LEU A 169 3.51 -16.16 -9.09
C LEU A 169 2.34 -15.31 -9.59
N GLN A 170 1.71 -15.71 -10.70
CA GLN A 170 0.58 -14.99 -11.28
C GLN A 170 -0.64 -14.96 -10.35
N SER A 171 -0.93 -16.02 -9.60
CA SER A 171 -2.04 -16.03 -8.64
C SER A 171 -1.78 -15.16 -7.41
N ARG A 172 -0.52 -14.81 -7.13
CA ARG A 172 -0.09 -13.98 -6.00
C ARG A 172 0.13 -12.51 -6.38
N LEU A 173 -0.07 -12.15 -7.65
CA LEU A 173 -0.06 -10.75 -8.06
C LEU A 173 -1.29 -10.02 -7.51
N PRO A 174 -1.15 -8.74 -7.13
CA PRO A 174 -2.30 -7.91 -6.83
C PRO A 174 -3.28 -7.84 -8.00
N LEU A 175 -4.57 -7.67 -7.69
CA LEU A 175 -5.55 -7.27 -8.70
C LEU A 175 -5.35 -5.80 -9.06
N VAL A 176 -5.37 -5.49 -10.35
CA VAL A 176 -5.33 -4.10 -10.85
C VAL A 176 -6.73 -3.69 -11.30
N PHE A 177 -7.24 -2.62 -10.70
CA PHE A 177 -8.48 -1.98 -11.11
C PHE A 177 -8.17 -0.69 -11.86
N GLU A 178 -8.28 -0.75 -13.19
CA GLU A 178 -8.22 0.41 -14.06
C GLU A 178 -9.62 1.08 -14.08
N LEU A 179 -9.69 2.29 -13.54
CA LEU A 179 -10.91 3.04 -13.34
C LEU A 179 -10.93 4.26 -14.28
N PRO A 180 -11.92 4.35 -15.18
CA PRO A 180 -11.97 5.42 -16.15
C PRO A 180 -12.28 6.74 -15.47
N GLN A 181 -11.45 7.76 -15.73
CA GLN A 181 -11.73 9.15 -15.37
C GLN A 181 -12.35 9.86 -16.59
N ASP A 182 -13.32 10.73 -16.34
CA ASP A 182 -13.89 11.57 -17.40
C ASP A 182 -12.84 12.62 -17.79
N LYS A 183 -12.24 12.47 -18.97
CA LYS A 183 -11.17 13.35 -19.47
C LYS A 183 -11.57 14.82 -19.38
N LEU A 184 -10.70 15.63 -18.78
CA LEU A 184 -10.78 17.06 -19.02
C LEU A 184 -10.44 17.32 -20.50
N PRO A 185 -11.16 18.23 -21.20
CA PRO A 185 -10.99 18.46 -22.64
C PRO A 185 -9.57 18.90 -23.10
N GLN A 186 -8.62 19.06 -22.18
CA GLN A 186 -7.31 19.64 -22.43
C GLN A 186 -6.15 18.65 -22.26
N GLU A 187 -6.40 17.41 -21.80
CA GLU A 187 -5.35 16.41 -21.59
C GLU A 187 -5.49 15.27 -22.60
N GLU A 188 -4.55 15.19 -23.57
CA GLU A 188 -4.65 14.24 -24.68
C GLU A 188 -4.43 12.78 -24.22
N GLU A 189 -3.70 12.56 -23.12
CA GLU A 189 -3.37 11.23 -22.58
C GLU A 189 -3.30 11.23 -21.03
N GLU A 190 -4.43 11.44 -20.35
CA GLU A 190 -4.52 11.10 -18.91
C GLU A 190 -4.41 9.58 -18.75
N GLU A 191 -3.49 9.14 -17.89
CA GLU A 191 -3.40 7.75 -17.45
C GLU A 191 -4.65 7.38 -16.65
N GLU A 192 -5.23 6.21 -16.92
CA GLU A 192 -6.37 5.72 -16.14
C GLU A 192 -5.99 5.56 -14.66
N LEU A 193 -6.90 5.92 -13.75
CA LEU A 193 -6.67 5.75 -12.32
C LEU A 193 -6.59 4.26 -12.00
N LYS A 194 -5.46 3.85 -11.43
CA LYS A 194 -5.19 2.46 -11.07
C LYS A 194 -5.22 2.29 -9.56
N VAL A 195 -5.97 1.31 -9.10
CA VAL A 195 -5.96 0.85 -7.70
C VAL A 195 -5.55 -0.60 -7.68
N LEU A 196 -4.53 -0.92 -6.88
CA LEU A 196 -4.06 -2.28 -6.67
C LEU A 196 -4.68 -2.85 -5.39
N ILE A 197 -5.08 -4.12 -5.42
CA ILE A 197 -5.69 -4.81 -4.28
C ILE A 197 -4.94 -6.11 -4.04
N HIS A 198 -4.37 -6.29 -2.85
CA HIS A 198 -3.86 -7.58 -2.41
C HIS A 198 -5.00 -8.60 -2.35
N LEU A 199 -4.72 -9.78 -2.92
CA LEU A 199 -5.51 -10.96 -2.67
C LEU A 199 -4.99 -11.63 -1.40
N PRO A 200 -5.85 -11.96 -0.43
CA PRO A 200 -5.44 -12.79 0.68
C PRO A 200 -4.92 -14.13 0.16
N THR A 201 -3.93 -14.71 0.84
CA THR A 201 -3.46 -16.06 0.54
C THR A 201 -4.43 -17.10 1.10
N ASP A 202 -4.38 -18.34 0.58
CA ASP A 202 -5.35 -19.40 0.89
C ASP A 202 -5.55 -19.64 2.41
N ASP A 203 -4.51 -19.45 3.23
CA ASP A 203 -4.56 -19.62 4.69
C ASP A 203 -5.41 -18.55 5.41
N GLU A 204 -5.64 -17.39 4.78
CA GLU A 204 -6.46 -16.29 5.32
C GLU A 204 -7.97 -16.47 4.98
N THR A 205 -8.31 -17.45 4.14
CA THR A 205 -9.67 -17.64 3.59
C THR A 205 -10.56 -18.63 4.36
N GLU A 206 -10.05 -19.27 5.42
CA GLU A 206 -10.85 -20.21 6.23
C GLU A 206 -12.02 -19.51 6.97
N GLN A 207 -11.99 -18.19 7.10
CA GLN A 207 -13.12 -17.38 7.56
C GLN A 207 -14.05 -17.06 6.39
N HIS A 208 -15.23 -17.70 6.38
CA HIS A 208 -16.34 -17.53 5.44
C HIS A 208 -16.40 -16.19 4.67
N ASP A 209 -15.77 -16.12 3.48
CA ASP A 209 -16.03 -15.30 2.27
C ASP A 209 -16.57 -13.84 2.36
N THR A 210 -16.59 -13.19 3.52
CA THR A 210 -17.08 -11.81 3.69
C THR A 210 -15.90 -10.88 3.93
N GLY A 211 -15.56 -10.09 2.91
CA GLY A 211 -14.61 -8.97 3.01
C GLY A 211 -13.49 -8.99 1.96
N PHE A 212 -13.08 -10.16 1.48
CA PHE A 212 -11.96 -10.29 0.53
C PHE A 212 -12.36 -10.42 -0.94
N VAL A 213 -13.63 -10.73 -1.21
CA VAL A 213 -14.16 -10.79 -2.57
C VAL A 213 -14.46 -9.37 -3.06
N MET A 214 -14.10 -9.09 -4.31
CA MET A 214 -14.47 -7.83 -4.93
C MET A 214 -15.96 -7.82 -5.30
N TRP A 215 -16.75 -6.97 -4.62
CA TRP A 215 -18.18 -6.84 -4.87
C TRP A 215 -18.48 -5.97 -6.10
N PRO A 216 -19.45 -6.34 -6.96
CA PRO A 216 -19.86 -5.49 -8.08
C PRO A 216 -20.31 -4.09 -7.67
N SER A 217 -20.91 -3.95 -6.47
CA SER A 217 -21.30 -2.65 -5.91
C SER A 217 -20.10 -1.74 -5.62
N ALA A 218 -18.99 -2.31 -5.12
CA ALA A 218 -17.75 -1.57 -4.89
C ALA A 218 -17.19 -1.06 -6.22
N VAL A 219 -17.08 -1.95 -7.22
CA VAL A 219 -16.63 -1.57 -8.58
C VAL A 219 -17.52 -0.49 -9.19
N ALA A 220 -18.84 -0.60 -9.04
CA ALA A 220 -19.79 0.38 -9.55
C ALA A 220 -19.62 1.75 -8.86
N LEU A 221 -19.47 1.76 -7.53
CA LEU A 221 -19.28 2.99 -6.76
C LEU A 221 -17.92 3.65 -7.08
N SER A 222 -16.82 2.89 -7.15
CA SER A 222 -15.51 3.42 -7.53
C SER A 222 -15.51 4.04 -8.94
N ARG A 223 -16.16 3.37 -9.90
CA ARG A 223 -16.34 3.93 -11.26
C ARG A 223 -17.23 5.17 -11.27
N TRP A 224 -18.21 5.24 -10.39
CA TRP A 224 -19.07 6.42 -10.29
C TRP A 224 -18.30 7.60 -9.69
N ILE A 225 -17.51 7.37 -8.65
CA ILE A 225 -16.70 8.39 -7.98
C ILE A 225 -15.64 8.96 -8.93
N THR A 226 -14.96 8.12 -9.71
CA THR A 226 -13.97 8.58 -10.71
C THR A 226 -14.59 9.43 -11.83
N LYS A 227 -15.88 9.25 -12.12
CA LYS A 227 -16.66 10.13 -13.02
C LYS A 227 -17.25 11.35 -12.33
N ASN A 228 -17.25 11.38 -11.01
CA ASN A 228 -17.80 12.47 -10.20
C ASN A 228 -16.79 12.89 -9.11
N PRO A 229 -15.52 13.17 -9.46
CA PRO A 229 -14.45 13.31 -8.47
C PRO A 229 -14.71 14.47 -7.51
N SER A 230 -15.41 15.51 -7.96
CA SER A 230 -15.83 16.66 -7.12
C SER A 230 -16.55 16.26 -5.83
N VAL A 231 -17.24 15.11 -5.80
CA VAL A 231 -17.91 14.62 -4.58
C VAL A 231 -16.90 14.30 -3.48
N VAL A 232 -15.81 13.61 -3.84
CA VAL A 232 -14.72 13.25 -2.93
C VAL A 232 -13.84 14.45 -2.65
N LEU A 233 -13.44 15.20 -3.69
CA LEU A 233 -12.52 16.33 -3.55
C LEU A 233 -13.12 17.45 -2.69
N ASN A 234 -14.40 17.78 -2.87
CA ASN A 234 -15.07 18.78 -2.03
C ASN A 234 -15.20 18.31 -0.58
N ALA A 235 -15.46 17.01 -0.35
CA ALA A 235 -15.54 16.45 0.99
C ALA A 235 -14.19 16.49 1.71
N GLY A 236 -13.10 16.17 1.00
CA GLY A 236 -11.74 16.30 1.50
C GLY A 236 -11.32 17.74 1.79
N ALA A 237 -11.76 18.70 0.97
CA ALA A 237 -11.46 20.12 1.13
C ALA A 237 -12.25 20.80 2.26
N ALA A 238 -13.48 20.35 2.53
CA ALA A 238 -14.34 20.93 3.57
C ALA A 238 -13.73 20.86 4.98
N CYS A 239 -12.72 20.02 5.18
CA CYS A 239 -12.05 19.82 6.47
C CYS A 239 -11.25 21.04 6.95
N ASN A 240 -10.91 21.96 6.04
CA ASN A 240 -10.09 23.14 6.34
C ASN A 240 -10.87 24.42 6.64
N ALA A 241 -12.18 24.45 6.39
CA ALA A 241 -12.94 25.70 6.35
C ALA A 241 -13.40 26.21 7.73
N THR A 242 -13.31 25.41 8.79
CA THR A 242 -13.88 25.77 10.10
C THR A 242 -12.77 26.00 11.13
N ASN A 243 -12.43 27.27 11.35
CA ASN A 243 -11.52 27.80 12.39
C ASN A 243 -12.02 27.57 13.84
N GLY A 244 -12.69 26.45 14.14
CA GLY A 244 -13.12 26.13 15.50
C GLY A 244 -14.30 25.19 15.67
N GLY A 245 -14.59 24.25 14.76
CA GLY A 245 -15.67 23.31 15.06
C GLY A 245 -16.07 22.36 13.96
N VAL A 246 -15.86 21.08 14.26
CA VAL A 246 -16.67 19.91 13.89
C VAL A 246 -16.84 19.64 12.39
N GLY A 247 -16.03 18.69 11.94
CA GLY A 247 -16.49 17.73 10.94
C GLY A 247 -15.93 17.95 9.55
N GLY A 248 -15.13 16.99 9.12
CA GLY A 248 -14.44 17.04 7.85
C GLY A 248 -13.73 15.72 7.67
N GLY A 249 -14.06 15.03 6.59
CA GLY A 249 -13.45 13.76 6.25
C GLY A 249 -14.39 12.92 5.42
N ILE A 250 -13.89 11.74 5.08
CA ILE A 250 -14.63 10.74 4.34
C ILE A 250 -14.61 9.47 5.19
N LEU A 251 -15.73 8.75 5.25
CA LEU A 251 -15.84 7.45 5.92
C LEU A 251 -16.34 6.42 4.92
N GLU A 252 -15.58 5.36 4.68
CA GLU A 252 -16.08 4.17 4.00
C GLU A 252 -16.58 3.16 5.04
N LEU A 253 -17.86 2.80 4.98
CA LEU A 253 -18.46 1.76 5.81
C LEU A 253 -18.33 0.38 5.13
N GLY A 254 -17.86 -0.61 5.88
CA GLY A 254 -17.77 -1.99 5.40
C GLY A 254 -16.87 -2.11 4.17
N ALA A 255 -15.66 -1.58 4.29
CA ALA A 255 -14.72 -1.40 3.20
C ALA A 255 -14.28 -2.74 2.58
N GLY A 256 -14.25 -3.85 3.34
CA GLY A 256 -13.74 -5.14 2.88
C GLY A 256 -12.30 -5.02 2.38
N CYS A 257 -12.10 -5.14 1.06
CA CYS A 257 -10.80 -4.94 0.42
C CYS A 257 -10.44 -3.47 0.15
N GLY A 258 -11.40 -2.55 0.33
CA GLY A 258 -11.16 -1.09 0.33
C GLY A 258 -11.19 -0.41 -1.03
N LEU A 259 -11.68 -1.04 -2.10
CA LEU A 259 -11.61 -0.47 -3.46
C LEU A 259 -12.22 0.95 -3.53
N VAL A 260 -13.35 1.22 -2.86
CA VAL A 260 -14.03 2.52 -2.94
C VAL A 260 -13.21 3.59 -2.22
N GLY A 261 -12.77 3.33 -1.01
CA GLY A 261 -11.96 4.27 -0.24
C GLY A 261 -10.56 4.47 -0.83
N LEU A 262 -9.89 3.42 -1.30
CA LEU A 262 -8.60 3.55 -2.00
C LEU A 262 -8.73 4.37 -3.28
N THR A 263 -9.85 4.24 -4.01
CA THR A 263 -10.17 5.13 -5.14
C THR A 263 -10.31 6.57 -4.68
N ALA A 264 -11.05 6.82 -3.60
CA ALA A 264 -11.22 8.17 -3.04
C ALA A 264 -9.89 8.79 -2.57
N ALA A 265 -9.07 8.02 -1.85
CA ALA A 265 -7.73 8.43 -1.42
C ALA A 265 -6.80 8.75 -2.58
N THR A 266 -6.84 7.93 -3.65
CA THR A 266 -6.03 8.17 -4.84
C THR A 266 -6.42 9.49 -5.52
N LEU A 267 -7.72 9.78 -5.63
CA LEU A 267 -8.20 11.07 -6.14
C LEU A 267 -7.75 12.26 -5.26
N LEU A 268 -7.83 12.12 -3.93
CA LEU A 268 -7.37 13.15 -2.99
C LEU A 268 -5.86 13.40 -3.12
N ARG A 269 -5.06 12.33 -3.28
CA ARG A 269 -3.61 12.44 -3.48
C ARG A 269 -3.28 13.15 -4.79
N GLN A 270 -3.90 12.76 -5.90
CA GLN A 270 -3.70 13.41 -7.20
C GLN A 270 -4.01 14.91 -7.14
N GLN A 271 -5.10 15.31 -6.48
CA GLN A 271 -5.44 16.72 -6.31
C GLN A 271 -4.40 17.48 -5.49
N LEU A 272 -3.85 16.86 -4.44
CA LEU A 272 -2.80 17.47 -3.61
C LEU A 272 -1.50 17.65 -4.39
N GLU A 273 -1.12 16.66 -5.22
CA GLU A 273 0.06 16.72 -6.10
C GLU A 273 -0.07 17.87 -7.11
N LEU A 274 -1.22 18.01 -7.77
CA LEU A 274 -1.50 19.10 -8.71
C LEU A 274 -1.41 20.48 -8.03
N THR A 275 -2.05 20.62 -6.86
CA THR A 275 -2.04 21.89 -6.11
C THR A 275 -0.62 22.25 -5.65
N THR A 276 0.19 21.25 -5.27
CA THR A 276 1.56 21.46 -4.82
C THR A 276 2.46 21.96 -5.96
N GLN A 277 2.32 21.42 -7.17
CA GLN A 277 3.11 21.86 -8.33
C GLN A 277 2.83 23.33 -8.66
N GLU A 278 1.58 23.78 -8.60
CA GLU A 278 1.20 25.18 -8.81
C GLU A 278 1.78 26.10 -7.71
N GLU A 279 1.70 25.69 -6.43
CA GLU A 279 2.27 26.47 -5.31
C GLU A 279 3.80 26.60 -5.38
N GLU A 280 4.50 25.58 -5.87
CA GLU A 280 5.96 25.63 -6.00
C GLU A 280 6.44 26.65 -7.04
N GLU A 281 5.63 26.89 -8.08
CA GLU A 281 5.88 27.91 -9.09
C GLU A 281 5.59 29.33 -8.56
N GLU A 282 4.70 29.49 -7.58
CA GLU A 282 4.26 30.79 -7.03
C GLU A 282 4.95 31.25 -5.73
N LYS A 283 5.94 30.50 -5.19
CA LYS A 283 6.58 30.73 -3.87
C LYS A 283 6.91 32.20 -3.52
N GLN A 284 6.08 32.86 -2.69
CA GLN A 284 6.49 33.62 -1.48
C GLN A 284 5.36 34.13 -0.56
N HIS A 285 4.13 33.61 -0.61
CA HIS A 285 3.07 34.06 0.30
C HIS A 285 2.80 33.07 1.43
N ASP A 286 2.96 33.57 2.66
CA ASP A 286 2.57 33.07 3.99
C ASP A 286 1.93 31.65 4.08
N GLY A 287 2.77 30.62 4.11
CA GLY A 287 2.84 29.54 5.12
C GLY A 287 1.61 28.79 5.66
N GLU A 288 0.40 28.92 5.12
CA GLU A 288 -0.73 28.09 5.57
C GLU A 288 -0.64 26.69 4.94
N SER A 289 -0.25 25.69 5.75
CA SER A 289 -0.22 24.30 5.34
C SER A 289 -1.64 23.75 5.19
N TYR A 290 -2.01 23.39 3.98
CA TYR A 290 -3.25 22.65 3.72
C TYR A 290 -3.22 21.29 4.45
N GLU A 291 -4.03 21.11 5.49
CA GLU A 291 -4.25 19.80 6.10
C GLU A 291 -5.38 19.11 5.32
N GLY A 292 -5.07 18.06 4.55
CA GLY A 292 -6.12 17.31 3.88
C GLY A 292 -7.08 16.66 4.89
N GLY A 293 -8.36 16.53 4.54
CA GLY A 293 -9.31 15.74 5.32
C GLY A 293 -8.86 14.31 5.59
N THR A 294 -9.32 13.72 6.69
CA THR A 294 -9.05 12.30 7.00
C THR A 294 -10.02 11.40 6.25
N LEU A 295 -9.51 10.34 5.61
CA LEU A 295 -10.31 9.24 5.08
C LEU A 295 -10.24 8.06 6.05
N PHE A 296 -11.38 7.64 6.58
CA PHE A 296 -11.51 6.45 7.41
C PHE A 296 -11.99 5.28 6.56
N LEU A 297 -11.21 4.20 6.51
CA LEU A 297 -11.64 2.91 5.95
C LEU A 297 -12.03 2.01 7.12
N THR A 298 -13.27 1.54 7.14
CA THR A 298 -13.76 0.75 8.29
C THR A 298 -14.34 -0.59 7.91
N ASP A 299 -14.10 -1.55 8.78
CA ASP A 299 -14.68 -2.89 8.72
C ASP A 299 -14.83 -3.43 10.15
N TYR A 300 -15.69 -4.42 10.35
CA TYR A 300 -15.81 -5.09 11.65
C TYR A 300 -14.82 -6.26 11.79
N ASN A 301 -14.36 -6.81 10.65
CA ASN A 301 -13.49 -7.97 10.63
C ASN A 301 -12.00 -7.56 10.76
N PRO A 302 -11.29 -7.97 11.82
CA PRO A 302 -9.88 -7.63 12.03
C PRO A 302 -8.95 -8.03 10.86
N THR A 303 -9.19 -9.18 10.22
CA THR A 303 -8.37 -9.61 9.08
C THR A 303 -8.59 -8.71 7.86
N CYS A 304 -9.81 -8.17 7.68
CA CYS A 304 -10.06 -7.15 6.65
C CYS A 304 -9.33 -5.86 6.98
N LEU A 305 -9.32 -5.43 8.26
CA LEU A 305 -8.56 -4.24 8.69
C LEU A 305 -7.06 -4.38 8.41
N GLU A 306 -6.46 -5.53 8.70
CA GLU A 306 -5.06 -5.83 8.37
C GLU A 306 -4.81 -5.75 6.85
N ASN A 307 -5.70 -6.33 6.05
CA ASN A 307 -5.60 -6.26 4.59
C ASN A 307 -5.80 -4.85 4.03
N LEU A 308 -6.67 -4.02 4.64
CA LEU A 308 -6.81 -2.61 4.29
C LEU A 308 -5.50 -1.85 4.52
N ILE A 309 -4.79 -2.11 5.63
CA ILE A 309 -3.48 -1.51 5.90
C ILE A 309 -2.48 -1.91 4.81
N ARG A 310 -2.44 -3.19 4.42
CA ARG A 310 -1.61 -3.67 3.31
C ARG A 310 -1.96 -2.97 2.00
N ASN A 311 -3.26 -2.85 1.66
CA ASN A 311 -3.71 -2.19 0.44
C ASN A 311 -3.41 -0.68 0.42
N ILE A 312 -3.48 0.02 1.55
CA ILE A 312 -3.06 1.43 1.65
C ILE A 312 -1.58 1.57 1.30
N ARG A 313 -0.73 0.69 1.84
CA ARG A 313 0.71 0.68 1.55
C ARG A 313 0.99 0.34 0.09
N LEU A 314 0.33 -0.69 -0.43
CA LEU A 314 0.44 -1.13 -1.82
C LEU A 314 0.16 0.00 -2.82
N ASN A 315 -0.72 0.95 -2.47
CA ASN A 315 -1.07 2.07 -3.32
C ASN A 315 -0.31 3.37 -2.99
N ASP A 316 0.69 3.34 -2.10
CA ASP A 316 1.38 4.53 -1.60
C ASP A 316 0.42 5.61 -1.04
N LEU A 317 -0.58 5.15 -0.29
CA LEU A 317 -1.59 6.01 0.35
C LEU A 317 -1.34 6.16 1.87
N GLY A 318 -0.24 5.60 2.38
CA GLY A 318 0.17 5.76 3.77
C GLY A 318 0.76 7.13 4.07
N ASN A 319 0.97 7.42 5.36
CA ASN A 319 1.60 8.66 5.82
C ASN A 319 3.11 8.64 5.53
N LYS A 320 3.53 8.92 4.29
CA LYS A 320 4.94 9.22 3.99
C LYS A 320 5.23 10.66 4.38
N THR A 321 6.20 10.85 5.28
CA THR A 321 6.70 12.17 5.74
C THR A 321 8.00 12.57 5.04
N GLU A 322 8.22 12.13 3.80
CA GLU A 322 9.52 12.33 3.11
C GLU A 322 9.88 13.80 2.84
N SER A 323 8.91 14.72 2.94
CA SER A 323 9.11 16.17 2.79
C SER A 323 8.56 17.00 3.96
N GLY A 324 8.16 16.37 5.06
CA GLY A 324 7.51 17.03 6.19
C GLY A 324 6.07 17.52 5.93
N ARG A 325 5.49 17.22 4.76
CA ARG A 325 4.09 17.48 4.43
C ARG A 325 3.33 16.15 4.43
N THR A 326 2.31 16.04 5.28
CA THR A 326 1.51 14.82 5.43
C THR A 326 0.48 14.76 4.31
N THR A 327 0.44 13.66 3.54
CA THR A 327 -0.66 13.35 2.63
C THR A 327 -1.97 13.22 3.42
N SER A 328 -3.13 13.41 2.79
CA SER A 328 -4.44 13.18 3.43
C SER A 328 -4.41 11.85 4.18
N PRO A 329 -4.60 11.84 5.52
CA PRO A 329 -4.38 10.64 6.30
C PRO A 329 -5.49 9.64 5.96
N THR A 330 -5.14 8.57 5.26
CA THR A 330 -6.01 7.39 5.13
C THR A 330 -5.75 6.51 6.34
N VAL A 331 -6.80 6.30 7.14
CA VAL A 331 -6.71 5.60 8.43
C VAL A 331 -7.67 4.42 8.41
N VAL A 332 -7.19 3.27 8.87
CA VAL A 332 -8.00 2.07 9.07
C VAL A 332 -8.50 2.04 10.50
N VAL A 333 -9.81 1.84 10.67
CA VAL A 333 -10.44 1.82 11.99
C VAL A 333 -11.48 0.71 12.05
N GLY A 334 -11.50 -0.07 13.13
CA GLY A 334 -12.56 -1.06 13.35
C GLY A 334 -13.90 -0.37 13.61
N LEU A 335 -14.95 -0.76 12.90
CA LEU A 335 -16.30 -0.24 13.12
C LEU A 335 -17.30 -1.40 13.09
N ASP A 336 -18.02 -1.56 14.20
CA ASP A 336 -19.20 -2.41 14.25
C ASP A 336 -20.46 -1.54 14.27
N PHE A 337 -21.41 -1.82 13.38
CA PHE A 337 -22.68 -1.11 13.33
C PHE A 337 -23.51 -1.31 14.60
N PHE A 338 -23.30 -2.40 15.34
CA PHE A 338 -23.97 -2.67 16.63
C PHE A 338 -23.50 -1.76 17.76
N ASP A 339 -22.29 -1.20 17.66
CA ASP A 339 -21.73 -0.30 18.67
C ASP A 339 -22.28 1.12 18.56
N GLN A 340 -23.00 1.43 17.47
CA GLN A 340 -23.61 2.74 17.28
C GLN A 340 -24.94 2.81 18.04
N LEU A 341 -24.97 3.59 19.10
CA LEU A 341 -26.16 3.76 19.93
C LEU A 341 -27.26 4.53 19.20
N PRO A 342 -28.54 4.17 19.40
CA PRO A 342 -29.66 4.99 18.95
C PRO A 342 -29.59 6.41 19.54
N GLU A 343 -30.12 7.40 18.82
CA GLU A 343 -30.04 8.83 19.20
C GLU A 343 -30.48 9.10 20.65
N GLU A 344 -31.57 8.49 21.11
CA GLU A 344 -32.09 8.66 22.47
C GLU A 344 -31.11 8.14 23.55
N GLU A 345 -30.45 7.01 23.27
CA GLU A 345 -29.47 6.40 24.18
C GLU A 345 -28.12 7.12 24.11
N ALA A 346 -27.71 7.53 22.91
CA ALA A 346 -26.52 8.35 22.69
C ALA A 346 -26.63 9.69 23.41
N ALA A 347 -27.78 10.37 23.33
CA ALA A 347 -28.03 11.62 24.03
C ALA A 347 -28.00 11.45 25.56
N ALA A 348 -28.53 10.34 26.08
CA ALA A 348 -28.49 10.05 27.52
C ALA A 348 -27.06 9.82 28.02
N LEU A 349 -26.23 9.06 27.29
CA LEU A 349 -24.83 8.86 27.62
C LEU A 349 -23.98 10.12 27.45
N GLN A 350 -24.23 10.92 26.42
CA GLN A 350 -23.55 12.21 26.23
C GLN A 350 -23.82 13.13 27.42
N LEU A 351 -25.05 13.16 27.96
CA LEU A 351 -25.37 13.94 29.15
C LEU A 351 -24.60 13.44 30.38
N GLU A 352 -24.44 12.13 30.53
CA GLU A 352 -23.66 11.54 31.64
C GLU A 352 -22.16 11.85 31.51
N VAL A 353 -21.59 11.73 30.31
CA VAL A 353 -20.18 12.05 30.03
C VAL A 353 -19.92 13.56 30.19
N PHE A 354 -20.80 14.41 29.69
CA PHE A 354 -20.72 15.87 29.82
C PHE A 354 -20.72 16.30 31.30
N ASN A 355 -21.56 15.68 32.13
CA ASN A 355 -21.59 15.95 33.57
C ASN A 355 -20.27 15.54 34.27
N ASN A 356 -19.52 14.60 33.70
CA ASN A 356 -18.26 14.10 34.26
C ASN A 356 -17.00 14.78 33.66
N ASN A 357 -17.07 15.31 32.44
CA ASN A 357 -15.96 15.96 31.73
C ASN A 357 -16.33 17.39 31.31
N GLN A 358 -15.84 18.40 32.05
CA GLN A 358 -16.17 19.83 31.84
C GLN A 358 -15.63 20.47 30.55
N ASN A 359 -15.08 19.70 29.60
CA ASN A 359 -14.44 20.21 28.39
C ASN A 359 -15.12 19.79 27.07
N LEU A 360 -16.19 18.99 27.11
CA LEU A 360 -16.95 18.66 25.90
C LEU A 360 -18.06 19.69 25.74
N SER A 361 -18.22 20.27 24.56
CA SER A 361 -19.42 21.06 24.27
C SER A 361 -20.57 20.08 24.00
N SER A 362 -21.80 20.43 24.36
CA SER A 362 -22.98 19.61 24.04
C SER A 362 -23.28 19.52 22.55
N GLU A 363 -22.43 20.10 21.68
CA GLU A 363 -22.59 20.17 20.23
C GLU A 363 -21.62 19.23 19.50
N ASP A 364 -20.65 18.62 20.20
CA ASP A 364 -19.66 17.74 19.58
C ASP A 364 -20.25 16.33 19.37
N GLN A 365 -20.90 16.13 18.21
CA GLN A 365 -21.34 14.81 17.76
C GLN A 365 -20.16 13.96 17.28
N TYR A 366 -20.19 12.66 17.57
CA TYR A 366 -19.13 11.70 17.25
C TYR A 366 -19.71 10.32 16.94
N TRP A 367 -18.96 9.50 16.21
CA TRP A 367 -19.20 8.06 16.10
C TRP A 367 -18.18 7.28 16.92
N LEU A 368 -18.47 6.02 17.24
CA LEU A 368 -17.60 5.16 18.05
C LEU A 368 -16.92 4.11 17.18
N ASP A 369 -15.62 3.93 17.35
CA ASP A 369 -14.94 2.75 16.82
C ASP A 369 -15.04 1.55 17.77
N MET A 370 -14.59 0.38 17.32
CA MET A 370 -14.62 -0.87 18.10
C MET A 370 -13.76 -0.82 19.38
N ASP A 371 -12.83 0.14 19.47
CA ASP A 371 -12.04 0.38 20.69
C ASP A 371 -12.77 1.33 21.68
N GLY A 372 -13.98 1.80 21.32
CA GLY A 372 -14.75 2.78 22.08
C GLY A 372 -14.21 4.21 21.96
N THR A 373 -13.30 4.46 21.02
CA THR A 373 -12.75 5.80 20.77
C THR A 373 -13.79 6.63 20.01
N GLN A 374 -14.02 7.85 20.49
CA GLN A 374 -14.88 8.83 19.83
C GLN A 374 -14.14 9.42 18.62
N ARG A 375 -14.80 9.36 17.46
CA ARG A 375 -14.28 9.86 16.19
C ARG A 375 -15.15 11.02 15.69
N PRO A 376 -14.54 12.06 15.09
CA PRO A 376 -15.28 13.19 14.59
C PRO A 376 -16.21 12.76 13.45
N GLN A 377 -17.34 13.44 13.32
CA GLN A 377 -18.22 13.28 12.17
C GLN A 377 -17.52 13.64 10.85
N VAL A 378 -18.02 13.06 9.76
CA VAL A 378 -17.50 13.22 8.41
C VAL A 378 -18.50 13.93 7.50
N SER A 379 -18.01 14.52 6.41
CA SER A 379 -18.84 15.22 5.42
C SER A 379 -19.37 14.30 4.32
N LEU A 380 -18.68 13.18 4.10
CA LEU A 380 -19.05 12.16 3.11
C LEU A 380 -18.95 10.75 3.70
N ILE A 381 -20.02 9.99 3.56
CA ILE A 381 -20.01 8.54 3.79
C ILE A 381 -20.12 7.81 2.46
N LEU A 382 -19.26 6.83 2.25
CA LEU A 382 -19.27 5.90 1.13
C LEU A 382 -19.58 4.51 1.66
N ALA A 383 -20.43 3.75 0.99
CA ALA A 383 -20.65 2.36 1.35
C ALA A 383 -21.05 1.53 0.14
N SER A 384 -20.54 0.31 0.06
CA SER A 384 -20.91 -0.62 -1.01
C SER A 384 -21.31 -1.96 -0.42
N ASP A 385 -22.54 -2.39 -0.74
CA ASP A 385 -23.10 -3.68 -0.34
C ASP A 385 -23.11 -3.97 1.17
N VAL A 386 -23.28 -2.93 2.00
CA VAL A 386 -23.32 -3.04 3.48
C VAL A 386 -24.67 -3.49 4.04
N MET A 387 -25.71 -3.59 3.21
CA MET A 387 -27.05 -4.02 3.60
C MET A 387 -27.29 -5.46 3.13
N ALA A 388 -26.56 -6.40 3.71
CA ALA A 388 -26.64 -7.81 3.33
C ALA A 388 -27.89 -8.49 3.89
N TYR A 389 -28.28 -8.13 5.12
CA TYR A 389 -29.48 -8.61 5.80
C TYR A 389 -30.45 -7.47 6.13
N SER A 390 -31.73 -7.80 6.30
CA SER A 390 -32.77 -6.77 6.57
C SER A 390 -32.56 -6.04 7.90
N ASN A 391 -31.95 -6.68 8.89
CA ASN A 391 -31.60 -6.07 10.18
C ASN A 391 -30.43 -5.10 10.08
N ASP A 392 -29.58 -5.21 9.05
CA ASP A 392 -28.42 -4.33 8.90
C ASP A 392 -28.85 -2.92 8.48
N ALA A 393 -30.01 -2.79 7.82
CA ALA A 393 -30.50 -1.50 7.33
C ALA A 393 -30.67 -0.47 8.45
N ASP A 394 -31.27 -0.86 9.58
CA ASP A 394 -31.47 0.03 10.73
C ASP A 394 -30.14 0.40 11.40
N LEU A 395 -29.21 -0.57 11.50
CA LEU A 395 -27.89 -0.37 12.09
C LEU A 395 -26.99 0.54 11.24
N VAL A 396 -27.00 0.33 9.91
CA VAL A 396 -26.30 1.19 8.95
C VAL A 396 -26.91 2.59 8.97
N ALA A 397 -28.24 2.72 9.02
CA ALA A 397 -28.90 4.02 9.11
C ALA A 397 -28.51 4.78 10.39
N ASN A 398 -28.49 4.11 11.54
CA ASN A 398 -28.03 4.69 12.81
C ASN A 398 -26.55 5.11 12.73
N THR A 399 -25.69 4.27 12.15
CA THR A 399 -24.28 4.59 11.93
C THR A 399 -24.12 5.84 11.07
N ILE A 400 -24.86 5.95 9.96
CA ILE A 400 -24.83 7.13 9.09
C ILE A 400 -25.29 8.38 9.83
N MET A 401 -26.39 8.29 10.58
CA MET A 401 -26.94 9.40 11.35
C MET A 401 -25.94 9.92 12.38
N THR A 402 -25.23 9.02 13.05
CA THR A 402 -24.24 9.37 14.08
C THR A 402 -22.94 9.90 13.48
N ALA A 403 -22.47 9.33 12.36
CA ALA A 403 -21.18 9.66 11.78
C ALA A 403 -21.20 10.84 10.80
N LEU A 404 -22.36 11.22 10.26
CA LEU A 404 -22.47 12.26 9.23
C LEU A 404 -22.78 13.63 9.84
N VAL A 405 -22.03 14.66 9.45
CA VAL A 405 -22.32 16.05 9.83
C VAL A 405 -23.65 16.51 9.25
N GLU A 406 -24.26 17.53 9.86
CA GLU A 406 -25.41 18.21 9.27
C GLU A 406 -25.07 18.77 7.87
N GLY A 407 -25.90 18.45 6.88
CA GLY A 407 -25.67 18.83 5.48
C GLY A 407 -24.65 17.94 4.74
N GLY A 408 -24.04 16.96 5.41
CA GLY A 408 -23.20 15.94 4.80
C GLY A 408 -23.98 15.04 3.84
N ARG A 409 -23.25 14.18 3.13
CA ARG A 409 -23.84 13.24 2.16
C ARG A 409 -23.41 11.80 2.44
N ALA A 410 -24.34 10.85 2.32
CA ALA A 410 -24.03 9.43 2.24
C ALA A 410 -24.35 8.90 0.84
N ILE A 411 -23.45 8.10 0.26
CA ILE A 411 -23.60 7.46 -1.04
C ILE A 411 -23.45 5.97 -0.86
N LEU A 412 -24.55 5.25 -1.07
CA LEU A 412 -24.63 3.81 -0.89
C LEU A 412 -24.97 3.14 -2.22
N VAL A 413 -24.26 2.07 -2.54
CA VAL A 413 -24.56 1.21 -3.69
C VAL A 413 -24.77 -0.21 -3.19
N SER A 414 -25.97 -0.75 -3.40
CA SER A 414 -26.33 -2.12 -3.03
C SER A 414 -27.10 -2.80 -4.17
N PRO A 415 -27.03 -4.14 -4.29
CA PRO A 415 -27.87 -4.87 -5.24
C PRO A 415 -29.36 -4.67 -4.90
N SER A 416 -30.21 -4.69 -5.93
CA SER A 416 -31.66 -4.47 -5.78
C SER A 416 -32.40 -5.66 -5.16
N ILE A 417 -31.74 -6.82 -5.05
CA ILE A 417 -32.28 -8.06 -4.47
C ILE A 417 -31.30 -8.47 -3.38
N GLY A 418 -31.81 -8.85 -2.20
CA GLY A 418 -31.00 -9.23 -1.04
C GLY A 418 -29.95 -10.27 -1.39
N ARG A 419 -28.74 -10.08 -0.86
CA ARG A 419 -27.55 -10.88 -1.17
C ARG A 419 -27.70 -12.36 -0.81
N PHE A 420 -28.53 -12.66 0.19
CA PHE A 420 -28.73 -14.00 0.74
C PHE A 420 -30.16 -14.55 0.63
N GLY A 421 -31.04 -13.90 -0.14
CA GLY A 421 -32.41 -14.36 -0.42
C GLY A 421 -33.48 -13.68 0.41
#